data_AF-A0AAW0F901-F1
#
_entry.id   AF-A0AAW0F901-F1
#
_cell.length_a   1.000
_cell.length_b   1.000
_cell.length_c   1.000
_cell.angle_alpha   90.00
_cell.angle_beta   90.00
_cell.angle_gamma   90.00
#
_symmetry.space_group_name_H-M   'P 1'
#
loop_
_entity.id
_entity.type
_entity.pdbx_description
1 polymer ?
#
loop_
_entity_poly.entity_id
_entity_poly.type
_entity_poly.pdbx_seq_one_letter_code
_entity_poly.pdbx_strand_id
1 'polypeptide(L)'
;MSLAEAEAQLLTEKVQKKTFKKYNLTVLQALCSKYGLSVNPTGKTAKQHTLKADYIRAPPPPDYCTRNGIDERKSATTTHKSSSQTTIPTHAPRERLEIQLLEKPRDWDPIQKINYWLAQGESIDMRVLAQHFGFCHGECRVVDPKNRRPLYQYTPGVLESCDIEDMRSSGVLRVIWQA
;
A
#
# COMPACT_ATOMS: atom_id res chain seq x y z
N MET A 1 -11.70 -38.77 -15.10
CA MET A 1 -12.85 -37.87 -15.28
C MET A 1 -12.94 -37.49 -16.74
N SER A 2 -14.07 -37.81 -17.41
CA SER A 2 -14.25 -37.55 -18.84
C SER A 2 -14.93 -36.21 -19.09
N LEU A 3 -14.76 -35.67 -20.31
CA LEU A 3 -15.40 -34.42 -20.76
C LEU A 3 -16.92 -34.51 -20.71
N ALA A 4 -17.49 -35.65 -21.14
CA ALA A 4 -18.94 -35.85 -21.20
C ALA A 4 -19.63 -35.75 -19.83
N GLU A 5 -18.97 -36.21 -18.76
CA GLU A 5 -19.52 -36.10 -17.39
C GLU A 5 -19.55 -34.64 -16.89
N ALA A 6 -18.53 -33.85 -17.26
CA ALA A 6 -18.47 -32.43 -16.91
C ALA A 6 -19.55 -31.63 -17.64
N GLU A 7 -19.85 -31.98 -18.88
CA GLU A 7 -20.92 -31.35 -19.68
C GLU A 7 -22.31 -31.63 -19.09
N ALA A 8 -22.58 -32.87 -18.70
CA ALA A 8 -23.85 -33.23 -18.05
C ALA A 8 -24.06 -32.42 -16.75
N GLN A 9 -22.99 -32.16 -15.99
CA GLN A 9 -23.06 -31.35 -14.77
C GLN A 9 -23.19 -29.84 -15.02
N LEU A 10 -22.72 -29.34 -16.16
CA LEU A 10 -22.91 -27.93 -16.54
C LEU A 10 -24.38 -27.65 -16.90
N LEU A 11 -25.05 -28.61 -17.54
CA LEU A 11 -26.44 -28.47 -18.00
C LEU A 11 -27.48 -28.65 -16.88
N THR A 12 -27.06 -29.05 -15.67
CA THR A 12 -27.96 -29.08 -14.50
C THR A 12 -28.27 -27.68 -13.98
N GLU A 13 -29.56 -27.42 -13.71
CA GLU A 13 -30.10 -26.10 -13.34
C GLU A 13 -29.54 -25.52 -12.03
N LYS A 14 -28.98 -26.37 -11.14
CA LYS A 14 -28.40 -25.97 -9.86
C LYS A 14 -26.99 -26.53 -9.68
N VAL A 15 -25.99 -25.82 -10.19
CA VAL A 15 -24.58 -26.20 -10.00
C VAL A 15 -23.99 -25.55 -8.76
N GLN A 16 -23.51 -26.37 -7.82
CA GLN A 16 -22.82 -25.86 -6.63
C GLN A 16 -21.38 -25.44 -6.97
N LYS A 17 -20.86 -24.38 -6.33
CA LYS A 17 -19.49 -23.88 -6.55
C LYS A 17 -18.39 -24.92 -6.35
N LYS A 18 -18.64 -26.00 -5.61
CA LYS A 18 -17.67 -27.07 -5.32
C LYS A 18 -17.72 -28.21 -6.34
N THR A 19 -18.75 -28.30 -7.18
CA THR A 19 -18.99 -29.40 -8.11
C THR A 19 -17.84 -29.57 -9.11
N PHE A 20 -17.25 -28.46 -9.57
CA PHE A 20 -16.18 -28.51 -10.56
C PHE A 20 -14.77 -28.73 -9.98
N LYS A 21 -14.61 -28.80 -8.65
CA LYS A 21 -13.30 -29.01 -8.03
C LYS A 21 -12.69 -30.39 -8.32
N LYS A 22 -13.52 -31.36 -8.72
CA LYS A 22 -13.09 -32.75 -9.02
C LYS A 22 -12.56 -32.95 -10.44
N TYR A 23 -12.70 -31.95 -11.32
CA TYR A 23 -12.25 -32.04 -12.71
C TYR A 23 -10.84 -31.50 -12.90
N ASN A 24 -10.09 -32.13 -13.79
CA ASN A 24 -8.75 -31.67 -14.17
C ASN A 24 -8.87 -30.37 -14.99
N LEU A 25 -7.83 -29.53 -14.91
CA LEU A 25 -7.69 -28.29 -15.68
C LEU A 25 -7.93 -28.51 -17.18
N THR A 26 -7.45 -29.61 -17.75
CA THR A 26 -7.62 -29.92 -19.18
C THR A 26 -9.10 -30.08 -19.56
N VAL A 27 -9.89 -30.73 -18.71
CA VAL A 27 -11.33 -30.92 -18.90
C VAL A 27 -12.07 -29.59 -18.74
N LEU A 28 -11.68 -28.79 -17.75
CA LEU A 28 -12.27 -27.46 -17.52
C LEU A 28 -11.96 -26.50 -18.67
N GLN A 29 -10.75 -26.49 -19.20
CA GLN A 29 -10.35 -25.68 -20.35
C GLN A 29 -11.14 -26.06 -21.60
N ALA A 30 -11.26 -27.35 -21.90
CA ALA A 30 -12.02 -27.83 -23.05
C ALA A 30 -13.51 -27.44 -22.94
N LEU A 31 -14.09 -27.54 -21.74
CA LEU A 31 -15.47 -27.14 -21.46
C LEU A 31 -15.66 -25.62 -21.59
N CYS A 32 -14.71 -24.81 -21.13
CA CYS A 32 -14.75 -23.36 -21.30
C CYS A 32 -14.68 -22.95 -22.78
N SER A 33 -13.78 -23.57 -23.56
CA SER A 33 -13.66 -23.33 -24.99
C SER A 33 -14.92 -23.72 -25.76
N LYS A 34 -15.56 -24.84 -25.39
CA LYS A 34 -16.77 -25.34 -26.07
C LYS A 34 -18.00 -24.47 -25.85
N TYR A 35 -18.16 -23.90 -24.66
CA TYR A 35 -19.32 -23.07 -24.30
C TYR A 35 -19.04 -21.56 -24.31
N GLY A 36 -17.84 -21.15 -24.72
CA GLY A 36 -17.44 -19.74 -24.71
C GLY A 36 -17.39 -19.11 -23.31
N LEU A 37 -17.17 -19.93 -22.27
CA LEU A 37 -17.13 -19.45 -20.89
C LEU A 37 -15.78 -18.77 -20.63
N SER A 38 -15.82 -17.48 -20.32
CA SER A 38 -14.63 -16.76 -19.86
C SER A 38 -14.45 -16.99 -18.36
N VAL A 39 -13.33 -17.60 -17.99
CA VAL A 39 -12.92 -17.72 -16.58
C VAL A 39 -11.87 -16.65 -16.32
N ASN A 40 -12.23 -15.65 -15.53
CA ASN A 40 -11.26 -14.63 -15.12
C ASN A 40 -10.13 -15.29 -14.32
N PRO A 41 -8.85 -14.99 -14.62
CA PRO A 41 -7.73 -15.53 -13.88
C PRO A 41 -7.88 -15.17 -12.40
N THR A 42 -8.15 -16.19 -11.59
CA THR A 42 -8.41 -16.03 -10.15
C THR A 42 -7.14 -16.20 -9.31
N GLY A 43 -6.01 -16.48 -9.96
CA GLY A 43 -4.69 -16.44 -9.36
C GLY A 43 -4.13 -15.03 -9.38
N LYS A 44 -3.43 -14.63 -8.31
CA LYS A 44 -2.52 -13.49 -8.36
C LYS A 44 -1.54 -13.75 -9.50
N THR A 45 -1.71 -13.11 -10.64
CA THR A 45 -0.71 -13.12 -11.71
C THR A 45 0.60 -12.66 -11.08
N ALA A 46 1.54 -13.59 -10.92
CA ALA A 46 2.91 -13.25 -10.60
C ALA A 46 3.35 -12.25 -11.67
N LYS A 47 3.50 -10.98 -11.28
CA LYS A 47 4.02 -9.93 -12.14
C LYS A 47 5.40 -10.40 -12.59
N GLN A 48 5.46 -10.93 -13.81
CA GLN A 48 6.71 -11.16 -14.50
C GLN A 48 7.43 -9.83 -14.53
N HIS A 49 8.61 -9.85 -13.91
CA HIS A 49 9.67 -8.90 -14.12
C HIS A 49 9.80 -8.56 -15.60
N THR A 50 9.58 -7.29 -15.92
CA THR A 50 10.54 -6.50 -16.70
C THR A 50 10.45 -5.09 -16.14
N LEU A 51 11.23 -4.83 -15.09
CA LEU A 51 11.60 -3.46 -14.73
C LEU A 51 12.22 -2.83 -15.98
N LYS A 52 11.60 -1.77 -16.49
CA LYS A 52 12.18 -0.95 -17.56
C LYS A 52 13.54 -0.44 -17.11
N ALA A 53 14.54 -0.54 -18.00
CA ALA A 53 15.92 -0.13 -17.75
C ALA A 53 16.07 1.36 -17.37
N ASP A 54 15.02 2.17 -17.55
CA ASP A 54 14.99 3.61 -17.28
C ASP A 54 15.11 3.96 -15.78
N TYR A 55 14.88 3.00 -14.87
CA TYR A 55 15.01 3.23 -13.41
C TYR A 55 16.46 3.26 -12.88
N ILE A 56 17.47 2.95 -13.71
CA ILE A 56 18.88 2.85 -13.26
C ILE A 56 19.63 4.19 -13.41
N ARG A 57 19.02 5.24 -13.98
CA ARG A 57 19.68 6.56 -14.17
C ARG A 57 18.94 7.76 -13.58
N ALA A 58 18.26 7.59 -12.46
CA ALA A 58 17.91 8.74 -11.64
C ALA A 58 19.06 9.00 -10.65
N PRO A 59 19.92 10.02 -10.83
CA PRO A 59 20.76 10.47 -9.74
C PRO A 59 19.84 10.85 -8.56
N PRO A 60 20.18 10.48 -7.32
CA PRO A 60 19.40 10.92 -6.17
C PRO A 60 19.36 12.46 -6.15
N PRO A 61 18.21 13.07 -5.83
CA PRO A 61 18.13 14.51 -5.69
C PRO A 61 19.18 14.98 -4.67
N PRO A 62 19.96 16.02 -4.98
CA PRO A 62 20.88 16.57 -4.00
C PRO A 62 20.04 17.18 -2.87
N ASP A 63 20.58 17.11 -1.65
CA ASP A 63 20.14 17.87 -0.48
C ASP A 63 19.11 17.21 0.45
N TYR A 64 19.52 16.14 1.13
CA TYR A 64 19.16 15.98 2.54
C TYR A 64 20.18 15.10 3.27
N CYS A 65 21.27 15.73 3.71
CA CYS A 65 21.86 15.58 5.05
C CYS A 65 23.23 16.27 5.09
N THR A 66 23.30 17.48 5.65
CA THR A 66 24.53 17.91 6.34
C THR A 66 24.14 18.79 7.52
N ARG A 67 24.04 18.16 8.69
CA ARG A 67 24.12 18.86 9.97
C ARG A 67 25.49 18.53 10.54
N ASN A 68 26.42 19.48 10.45
CA ASN A 68 27.50 19.75 11.41
C ASN A 68 28.16 21.08 11.00
N GLY A 69 28.28 22.01 11.95
CA GLY A 69 28.66 23.39 11.70
C GLY A 69 30.16 23.63 11.50
N ILE A 70 30.49 24.86 11.08
CA ILE A 70 31.49 25.82 11.60
C ILE A 70 31.80 26.85 10.49
N ASP A 71 31.79 28.14 10.87
CA ASP A 71 32.38 29.36 10.28
C ASP A 71 32.00 29.95 8.90
N GLU A 72 31.41 31.15 8.99
CA GLU A 72 31.76 32.42 8.32
C GLU A 72 32.67 32.41 7.06
N ARG A 73 32.11 32.75 5.88
CA ARG A 73 32.42 33.96 5.04
C ARG A 73 32.17 33.77 3.53
N LYS A 74 31.36 34.70 3.01
CA LYS A 74 31.44 35.41 1.71
C LYS A 74 31.23 34.65 0.39
N SER A 75 30.10 35.01 -0.22
CA SER A 75 29.94 35.50 -1.61
C SER A 75 30.21 34.56 -2.79
N ALA A 76 29.16 34.17 -3.53
CA ALA A 76 28.81 34.81 -4.80
C ALA A 76 27.61 34.14 -5.51
N THR A 77 26.66 34.99 -5.83
CA THR A 77 25.57 34.97 -6.80
C THR A 77 25.71 34.04 -8.00
N THR A 78 24.64 33.29 -8.33
CA THR A 78 24.15 33.16 -9.72
C THR A 78 22.64 32.96 -9.71
N THR A 79 21.97 33.99 -10.20
CA THR A 79 20.53 34.15 -10.41
C THR A 79 20.09 33.40 -11.66
N HIS A 80 19.14 32.46 -11.54
CA HIS A 80 18.18 32.17 -12.61
C HIS A 80 16.78 31.91 -12.04
N LYS A 81 15.82 32.62 -12.65
CA LYS A 81 14.40 32.79 -12.31
C LYS A 81 13.54 31.53 -12.50
N SER A 82 12.53 31.38 -11.63
CA SER A 82 11.11 31.16 -11.97
C SER A 82 10.34 31.03 -10.64
N SER A 83 9.85 32.10 -10.04
CA SER A 83 8.52 32.68 -10.29
C SER A 83 7.51 31.70 -10.90
N SER A 84 6.87 30.92 -10.05
CA SER A 84 5.41 30.81 -10.03
C SER A 84 5.01 30.44 -8.62
N GLN A 85 4.46 31.43 -7.92
CA GLN A 85 3.55 31.18 -6.81
C GLN A 85 2.47 30.22 -7.31
N THR A 86 2.32 29.08 -6.65
CA THR A 86 1.00 28.46 -6.56
C THR A 86 0.48 28.75 -5.16
N THR A 87 0.04 29.99 -4.98
CA THR A 87 -1.03 30.29 -4.04
C THR A 87 -2.28 29.55 -4.53
N ILE A 88 -2.72 28.51 -3.81
CA ILE A 88 -4.13 28.16 -3.76
C ILE A 88 -4.54 28.01 -2.29
N PRO A 89 -5.48 28.83 -1.80
CA PRO A 89 -6.04 28.75 -0.46
C PRO A 89 -7.19 27.75 -0.47
N THR A 90 -7.21 26.75 0.41
CA THR A 90 -8.44 25.97 0.65
C THR A 90 -8.39 25.36 2.04
N HIS A 91 -9.31 25.77 2.90
CA HIS A 91 -9.72 25.07 4.12
C HIS A 91 -10.28 23.69 3.74
N ALA A 92 -9.45 22.79 3.20
CA ALA A 92 -9.83 21.40 3.12
C ALA A 92 -10.03 20.93 4.56
N PRO A 93 -11.19 20.36 4.92
CA PRO A 93 -11.43 19.89 6.27
C PRO A 93 -10.34 18.89 6.62
N ARG A 94 -9.53 19.23 7.62
CA ARG A 94 -8.51 18.33 8.16
C ARG A 94 -9.16 17.45 9.20
N GLU A 95 -9.04 16.16 9.01
CA GLU A 95 -9.51 15.20 9.98
C GLU A 95 -8.39 14.83 10.96
N ARG A 96 -8.77 14.67 12.23
CA ARG A 96 -7.88 14.15 13.25
C ARG A 96 -7.89 12.62 13.20
N LEU A 97 -6.71 12.04 13.00
CA LEU A 97 -6.43 10.62 13.07
C LEU A 97 -5.57 10.33 14.31
N GLU A 98 -6.03 9.45 15.20
CA GLU A 98 -5.18 8.97 16.28
C GLU A 98 -4.31 7.83 15.76
N ILE A 99 -2.98 7.96 15.91
CA ILE A 99 -2.02 6.93 15.51
C ILE A 99 -1.39 6.34 16.78
N GLN A 100 -1.47 5.02 16.90
CA GLN A 100 -0.97 4.26 18.03
C GLN A 100 0.19 3.37 17.59
N LEU A 101 1.36 3.56 18.22
CA LEU A 101 2.52 2.70 18.05
C LEU A 101 2.43 1.51 19.01
N LEU A 102 2.48 0.30 18.48
CA LEU A 102 2.55 -0.96 19.23
C LEU A 102 3.97 -1.52 19.21
N GLU A 103 4.33 -2.30 20.22
CA GLU A 103 5.58 -3.09 20.20
C GLU A 103 5.45 -4.25 19.19
N LYS A 104 4.31 -4.96 19.23
CA LYS A 104 3.98 -6.08 18.35
C LYS A 104 2.56 -5.93 17.79
N PRO A 105 2.27 -6.53 16.62
CA PRO A 105 0.95 -6.44 15.98
C PRO A 105 -0.24 -6.90 16.82
N ARG A 106 0.00 -7.73 17.85
CA ARG A 106 -1.05 -8.35 18.68
C ARG A 106 -1.21 -7.70 20.04
N ASP A 107 -0.38 -6.70 20.36
CA ASP A 107 -0.42 -6.07 21.66
C ASP A 107 -1.68 -5.24 21.81
N TRP A 108 -2.18 -5.20 23.04
CA TRP A 108 -3.39 -4.47 23.38
C TRP A 108 -3.07 -3.00 23.72
N ASP A 109 -1.92 -2.78 24.35
CA ASP A 109 -1.50 -1.47 24.84
C ASP A 109 -0.43 -0.85 23.94
N PRO A 110 -0.65 0.40 23.48
CA PRO A 110 0.34 1.09 22.68
C PRO A 110 1.45 1.69 23.53
N ILE A 111 2.67 1.64 23.00
CA ILE A 111 3.86 2.29 23.57
C ILE A 111 3.68 3.81 23.52
N GLN A 112 3.15 4.32 22.40
CA GLN A 112 3.03 5.75 22.16
C GLN A 112 1.80 6.07 21.31
N LYS A 113 1.22 7.26 21.53
CA LYS A 113 0.09 7.78 20.76
C LYS A 113 0.40 9.18 20.25
N ILE A 114 0.02 9.47 19.01
CA ILE A 114 0.10 10.80 18.44
C ILE A 114 -1.22 11.16 17.75
N ASN A 115 -1.51 12.45 17.69
CA ASN A 115 -2.59 12.97 16.86
C ASN A 115 -1.99 13.45 15.54
N TYR A 116 -2.47 12.87 14.45
CA TYR A 116 -2.05 13.19 13.10
C TYR A 116 -3.19 13.91 12.38
N TRP A 117 -2.88 15.00 11.70
CA TRP A 117 -3.86 15.80 10.97
C TRP A 117 -3.72 15.53 9.49
N LEU A 118 -4.77 15.00 8.88
CA LEU A 118 -4.79 14.56 7.50
C LEU A 118 -5.82 15.37 6.71
N ALA A 119 -5.48 15.82 5.52
CA ALA A 119 -6.49 16.33 4.58
C ALA A 119 -7.32 15.17 4.00
N GLN A 120 -8.57 15.45 3.62
CA GLN A 120 -9.43 14.43 3.02
C GLN A 120 -8.80 13.87 1.73
N GLY A 121 -8.65 12.55 1.64
CA GLY A 121 -8.04 11.87 0.49
C GLY A 121 -6.51 11.94 0.43
N GLU A 122 -5.85 12.46 1.45
CA GLU A 122 -4.38 12.47 1.53
C GLU A 122 -3.84 11.10 1.94
N SER A 123 -2.71 10.71 1.34
CA SER A 123 -1.98 9.49 1.71
C SER A 123 -0.93 9.82 2.77
N ILE A 124 -0.64 8.88 3.66
CA ILE A 124 0.34 9.07 4.72
C ILE A 124 1.72 8.59 4.24
N ASP A 125 2.71 9.47 4.29
CA ASP A 125 4.11 9.07 4.19
C ASP A 125 4.55 8.41 5.50
N MET A 126 4.82 7.11 5.44
CA MET A 126 5.18 6.29 6.59
C MET A 126 6.56 6.64 7.17
N ARG A 127 7.45 7.26 6.37
CA ARG A 127 8.77 7.74 6.82
C ARG A 127 8.62 9.02 7.62
N VAL A 128 7.80 9.95 7.15
CA VAL A 128 7.45 11.16 7.91
C VAL A 128 6.75 10.76 9.21
N LEU A 129 5.82 9.80 9.13
CA LEU A 129 5.17 9.26 10.32
C LEU A 129 6.17 8.64 11.31
N ALA A 130 7.17 7.89 10.83
CA ALA A 130 8.21 7.31 11.68
C ALA A 130 9.03 8.38 12.43
N GLN A 131 9.31 9.51 11.77
CA GLN A 131 10.01 10.64 12.40
C GLN A 131 9.22 11.26 13.55
N HIS A 132 7.88 11.27 13.49
CA HIS A 132 7.05 11.71 14.62
C HIS A 132 7.19 10.83 15.87
N PHE A 133 7.62 9.58 15.71
CA PHE A 133 7.95 8.66 16.80
C PHE A 133 9.45 8.66 17.16
N GLY A 134 10.26 9.49 16.49
CA GLY A 134 11.71 9.59 16.73
C GLY A 134 12.54 8.51 16.03
N PHE A 135 11.97 7.81 15.04
CA PHE A 135 12.68 6.76 14.32
C PHE A 135 13.27 7.25 12.99
N CYS A 136 14.55 6.91 12.75
CA CYS A 136 15.29 7.29 11.55
C CYS A 136 15.66 6.11 10.62
N HIS A 137 15.68 4.87 11.15
CA HIS A 137 16.15 3.67 10.42
C HIS A 137 15.28 2.45 10.71
N GLY A 138 14.62 1.93 9.68
CA GLY A 138 13.69 0.81 9.78
C GLY A 138 12.45 1.04 8.93
N GLU A 139 11.42 0.22 9.15
CA GLU A 139 10.17 0.25 8.42
C GLU A 139 8.98 0.42 9.37
N CYS A 140 8.20 1.48 9.14
CA CYS A 140 6.93 1.69 9.83
C CYS A 140 5.82 0.98 9.06
N ARG A 141 5.12 0.06 9.72
CA ARG A 141 4.05 -0.74 9.12
C ARG A 141 2.74 -0.56 9.86
N VAL A 142 1.66 -0.40 9.10
CA VAL A 142 0.30 -0.37 9.62
C VAL A 142 -0.13 -1.77 10.03
N VAL A 143 -0.88 -1.90 11.11
CA VAL A 143 -1.46 -3.16 11.56
C VAL A 143 -2.90 -3.24 11.09
N ASP A 144 -3.23 -4.29 10.35
CA ASP A 144 -4.60 -4.59 9.94
C ASP A 144 -5.45 -4.91 11.19
N PRO A 145 -6.52 -4.13 11.45
CA PRO A 145 -7.34 -4.31 12.65
C PRO A 145 -8.08 -5.65 12.67
N LYS A 146 -8.38 -6.24 11.50
CA LYS A 146 -9.11 -7.51 11.37
C LYS A 146 -8.16 -8.70 11.57
N ASN A 147 -6.99 -8.65 10.92
CA ASN A 147 -6.06 -9.77 10.90
C ASN A 147 -5.00 -9.72 12.01
N ARG A 148 -4.83 -8.56 12.68
CA ARG A 148 -3.77 -8.28 13.67
C ARG A 148 -2.38 -8.64 13.14
N ARG A 149 -2.12 -8.27 11.89
CA ARG A 149 -0.86 -8.48 11.17
C ARG A 149 -0.47 -7.19 10.46
N PRO A 150 0.83 -6.97 10.18
CA PRO A 150 1.25 -5.87 9.35
C PRO A 150 0.56 -5.93 7.98
N LEU A 151 -0.03 -4.81 7.57
CA LEU A 151 -0.62 -4.64 6.26
C LEU A 151 0.48 -4.79 5.20
N TYR A 152 0.14 -5.46 4.11
CA TYR A 152 1.01 -5.50 2.95
C TYR A 152 0.96 -4.15 2.22
N GLN A 153 2.06 -3.38 2.28
CA GLN A 153 2.17 -2.12 1.55
C GLN A 153 2.46 -2.41 0.07
N TYR A 154 1.55 -1.99 -0.82
CA TYR A 154 1.76 -2.07 -2.26
C TYR A 154 2.81 -1.06 -2.75
N THR A 155 2.85 0.10 -2.11
CA THR A 155 3.83 1.17 -2.35
C THR A 155 4.70 1.32 -1.10
N PRO A 156 6.01 1.03 -1.17
CA PRO A 156 6.87 1.11 0.00
C PRO A 156 6.91 2.52 0.61
N GLY A 157 6.59 2.63 1.90
CA GLY A 157 6.68 3.88 2.64
C GLY A 157 5.48 4.82 2.45
N VAL A 158 4.43 4.41 1.74
CA VAL A 158 3.20 5.20 1.58
C VAL A 158 2.00 4.34 1.97
N LEU A 159 1.11 4.90 2.78
CA LEU A 159 -0.21 4.35 3.05
C LEU A 159 -1.26 5.17 2.29
N GLU A 160 -1.90 4.54 1.32
CA GLU A 160 -2.87 5.22 0.45
C GLU A 160 -4.13 5.62 1.21
N SER A 161 -4.76 6.71 0.81
CA SER A 161 -5.97 7.24 1.47
C SER A 161 -7.10 6.20 1.57
N CYS A 162 -7.27 5.37 0.54
CA CYS A 162 -8.27 4.30 0.54
C CYS A 162 -7.95 3.23 1.60
N ASP A 163 -6.68 2.89 1.77
CA ASP A 163 -6.24 1.94 2.81
C ASP A 163 -6.39 2.54 4.22
N ILE A 164 -6.23 3.86 4.38
CA ILE A 164 -6.45 4.53 5.68
C ILE A 164 -7.87 4.29 6.17
N GLU A 165 -8.88 4.45 5.30
CA GLU A 165 -10.28 4.24 5.66
C GLU A 165 -10.55 2.81 6.12
N ASP A 166 -9.97 1.83 5.44
CA ASP A 166 -10.11 0.40 5.79
C ASP A 166 -9.35 0.01 7.06
N MET A 167 -8.19 0.63 7.30
CA MET A 167 -7.31 0.32 8.43
C MET A 167 -7.68 1.08 9.70
N ARG A 168 -8.45 2.17 9.58
CA ARG A 168 -8.92 2.96 10.70
C ARG A 168 -10.06 2.23 11.41
N SER A 169 -9.78 1.69 12.59
CA SER A 169 -10.79 1.07 13.44
C SER A 169 -11.14 2.00 14.59
N SER A 170 -12.41 2.39 14.70
CA SER A 170 -12.92 3.29 15.76
C SER A 170 -12.17 4.63 15.84
N GLY A 171 -11.74 5.16 14.70
CA GLY A 171 -11.01 6.43 14.64
C GLY A 171 -9.49 6.31 14.80
N VAL A 172 -8.97 5.09 15.05
CA VAL A 172 -7.57 4.84 15.39
C VAL A 172 -6.87 4.04 14.30
N LEU A 173 -5.67 4.46 13.93
CA LEU A 173 -4.72 3.71 13.10
C LEU A 173 -3.63 3.13 14.00
N ARG A 174 -3.33 1.84 13.85
CA ARG A 174 -2.27 1.18 14.63
C ARG A 174 -1.07 0.90 13.74
N VAL A 175 0.12 1.15 14.25
CA VAL A 175 1.39 0.94 13.55
C VAL A 175 2.38 0.20 14.43
N ILE A 176 3.32 -0.49 13.80
CA ILE A 176 4.48 -1.10 14.44
C ILE A 176 5.75 -0.58 13.77
N TRP A 177 6.85 -0.62 14.51
CA TRP A 177 8.17 -0.33 14.00
C TRP A 177 8.98 -1.63 13.85
N GLN A 178 9.64 -1.80 12.70
CA GLN A 178 10.56 -2.91 12.46
C GLN A 178 11.93 -2.32 12.10
N ALA A 179 12.90 -2.48 13.00
CA ALA A 179 14.29 -2.08 12.77
C ALA A 179 15.04 -3.10 11.90
#